data_AF-A0A2H0B445-F1
#
_entry.id   AF-A0A2H0B445-F1
#
_cell.length_a   1.000
_cell.length_b   1.000
_cell.length_c   1.000
_cell.angle_alpha   90.00
_cell.angle_beta   90.00
_cell.angle_gamma   90.00
#
_symmetry.space_group_name_H-M   'P 1'
#
loop_
_entity.id
_entity.type
_entity.pdbx_description
1 polymer ?
#
loop_
_entity_poly.entity_id
_entity_poly.type
_entity_poly.pdbx_seq_one_letter_code
_entity_poly.pdbx_strand_id
1 'polypeptide(L)'
;MKWLWLWLVGLFSVTPSPLPLPTAVPTALQEFGEFLYGQAVVNDLSSLQLFSNLNGRQSAINLKQKHQCQVLTSAGFYDTENQHLGWFQVNGIEITPRQNNRLFDGFLSISSGRIDLDFRPRLGAEYGLQSGPMLV
;
A
#
# COMPACT_ATOMS: atom_id res chain seq x y z
N MET A 1 -62.36 0.64 37.66
CA MET A 1 -61.39 1.26 36.73
C MET A 1 -60.17 0.36 36.67
N LYS A 2 -59.96 -0.35 35.55
CA LYS A 2 -58.82 -1.26 35.32
C LYS A 2 -57.99 -0.67 34.19
N TRP A 3 -56.70 -0.43 34.42
CA TRP A 3 -55.76 0.03 33.41
C TRP A 3 -54.90 -1.18 32.99
N LEU A 4 -55.01 -1.55 31.71
CA LEU A 4 -54.18 -2.57 31.07
C LEU A 4 -53.02 -1.85 30.39
N TRP A 5 -51.78 -2.10 30.80
CA TRP A 5 -50.60 -1.64 30.07
C TRP A 5 -50.11 -2.78 29.18
N LEU A 6 -50.29 -2.65 27.86
CA LEU A 6 -49.69 -3.53 26.87
C LEU A 6 -48.23 -3.12 26.65
N TRP A 7 -47.31 -4.02 27.00
CA TRP A 7 -45.91 -3.94 26.57
C TRP A 7 -45.80 -4.45 25.14
N LEU A 8 -45.64 -3.54 24.18
CA LEU A 8 -45.21 -3.86 22.82
C LEU A 8 -43.69 -3.99 22.82
N VAL A 9 -43.18 -5.22 22.98
CA VAL A 9 -41.77 -5.53 22.76
C VAL A 9 -41.56 -5.64 21.25
N GLY A 10 -41.26 -4.50 20.62
CA GLY A 10 -40.84 -4.47 19.23
C GLY A 10 -39.44 -5.08 19.09
N LEU A 11 -39.36 -6.31 18.59
CA LEU A 11 -38.12 -6.92 18.14
C LEU A 11 -37.63 -6.18 16.89
N PHE A 12 -36.78 -5.17 17.07
CA PHE A 12 -36.04 -4.59 15.96
C PHE A 12 -34.88 -5.52 15.61
N SER A 13 -35.07 -6.38 14.60
CA SER A 13 -33.96 -7.08 13.97
C SER A 13 -33.17 -6.08 13.14
N VAL A 14 -32.06 -5.57 13.69
CA VAL A 14 -31.05 -4.84 12.91
C VAL A 14 -30.36 -5.87 12.04
N THR A 15 -30.75 -5.97 10.77
CA THR A 15 -29.97 -6.72 9.78
C THR A 15 -28.68 -5.94 9.51
N PRO A 16 -27.49 -6.52 9.75
CA PRO A 16 -26.25 -5.88 9.33
C PRO A 16 -26.28 -5.77 7.80
N SER A 17 -26.36 -4.53 7.30
CA SER A 17 -26.18 -4.28 5.88
C SER A 17 -24.73 -4.63 5.54
N PRO A 18 -24.47 -5.49 4.53
CA PRO A 18 -23.10 -5.77 4.13
C PRO A 18 -22.43 -4.45 3.77
N LEU A 19 -21.29 -4.15 4.42
CA LEU A 19 -20.40 -3.07 3.99
C LEU A 19 -20.18 -3.23 2.49
N PRO A 20 -20.34 -2.18 1.68
CA PRO A 20 -20.04 -2.26 0.26
C PRO A 20 -18.60 -2.78 0.15
N LEU A 21 -18.43 -3.94 -0.49
CA LEU A 21 -17.09 -4.40 -0.87
C LEU A 21 -16.46 -3.24 -1.63
N PRO A 22 -15.25 -2.78 -1.28
CA PRO A 22 -14.53 -1.86 -2.13
C PRO A 22 -14.45 -2.54 -3.49
N THR A 23 -15.17 -1.97 -4.46
CA THR A 23 -15.10 -2.41 -5.84
C THR A 23 -13.65 -2.17 -6.23
N ALA A 24 -12.84 -3.22 -6.22
CA ALA A 24 -11.55 -3.19 -6.84
C ALA A 24 -11.84 -2.89 -8.31
N VAL A 25 -11.79 -1.62 -8.68
CA VAL A 25 -11.80 -1.22 -10.08
C VAL A 25 -10.61 -1.98 -10.65
N PRO A 26 -10.82 -3.01 -11.50
CA PRO A 26 -9.69 -3.58 -12.20
C PRO A 26 -9.05 -2.37 -12.89
N THR A 27 -7.77 -2.12 -12.64
CA THR A 27 -7.06 -1.01 -13.28
C THR A 27 -7.23 -1.21 -14.77
N ALA A 28 -8.25 -0.58 -15.37
CA ALA A 28 -8.49 -0.64 -16.78
C ALA A 28 -7.25 -0.02 -17.38
N LEU A 29 -6.54 -0.79 -18.19
CA LEU A 29 -5.38 -0.26 -18.90
C LEU A 29 -5.89 0.92 -19.73
N GLN A 30 -5.28 2.07 -19.50
CA GLN A 30 -5.54 3.29 -20.23
C GLN A 30 -4.57 3.38 -21.41
N GLU A 31 -5.03 3.96 -22.51
CA GLU A 31 -4.22 4.18 -23.69
C GLU A 31 -3.59 5.57 -23.66
N PHE A 32 -2.32 5.66 -24.04
CA PHE A 32 -1.61 6.92 -24.30
C PHE A 32 -0.75 6.75 -25.55
N GLY A 33 -1.26 7.21 -26.71
CA GLY A 33 -0.64 6.89 -27.99
C GLY A 33 -0.63 5.38 -28.23
N GLU A 34 0.55 4.79 -28.39
CA GLU A 34 0.73 3.34 -28.56
C GLU A 34 0.96 2.59 -27.24
N PHE A 35 0.93 3.30 -26.10
CA PHE A 35 1.24 2.73 -24.79
C PHE A 35 -0.03 2.37 -24.02
N LEU A 36 0.05 1.26 -23.27
CA LEU A 36 -0.93 0.90 -22.25
C LEU A 36 -0.34 1.15 -20.86
N TYR A 37 -1.10 1.82 -20.00
CA TYR A 37 -0.68 2.08 -18.63
C TYR A 37 -1.80 1.85 -17.63
N GLY A 38 -1.43 1.43 -16.43
CA GLY A 38 -2.31 1.36 -15.27
C GLY A 38 -1.96 2.46 -14.28
N GLN A 39 -2.97 3.06 -13.67
CA GLN A 39 -2.77 4.01 -12.58
C GLN A 39 -3.66 3.66 -11.38
N ALA A 40 -3.19 3.97 -10.19
CA ALA A 40 -3.98 3.92 -8.97
C ALA A 40 -3.84 5.25 -8.24
N VAL A 41 -4.98 5.85 -7.91
CA VAL A 41 -5.03 7.08 -7.11
C VAL A 41 -5.37 6.69 -5.69
N VAL A 42 -4.51 7.05 -4.74
CA VAL A 42 -4.67 6.74 -3.32
C VAL A 42 -4.95 8.02 -2.55
N ASN A 43 -6.18 8.16 -2.06
CA ASN A 43 -6.62 9.34 -1.30
C ASN A 43 -6.34 9.20 0.20
N ASP A 44 -6.33 7.97 0.72
CA ASP A 44 -6.01 7.68 2.12
C ASP A 44 -4.62 7.05 2.21
N LEU A 45 -3.63 7.86 2.57
CA LEU A 45 -2.23 7.43 2.68
C LEU A 45 -2.00 6.44 3.82
N SER A 46 -2.90 6.33 4.79
CA SER A 46 -2.80 5.32 5.86
C SER A 46 -3.05 3.89 5.35
N SER A 47 -3.65 3.76 4.17
CA SER A 47 -3.88 2.47 3.51
C SER A 47 -2.67 1.96 2.72
N LEU A 48 -1.65 2.81 2.48
CA LEU A 48 -0.43 2.41 1.80
C LEU A 48 0.45 1.58 2.72
N GLN A 49 0.89 0.43 2.21
CA GLN A 49 1.81 -0.46 2.91
C GLN A 49 2.96 -0.83 1.99
N LEU A 50 4.16 -0.92 2.57
CA LEU A 50 5.33 -1.48 1.92
C LEU A 50 5.74 -2.76 2.65
N PHE A 51 6.03 -3.80 1.89
CA PHE A 51 6.55 -5.06 2.43
C PHE A 51 7.59 -5.67 1.50
N SER A 52 8.53 -6.41 2.07
CA SER A 52 9.48 -7.23 1.33
C SER A 52 8.87 -8.59 1.04
N ASN A 53 9.00 -9.06 -0.20
CA ASN A 53 8.67 -10.44 -0.60
C ASN A 53 9.90 -11.19 -1.16
N LEU A 54 11.11 -10.71 -0.89
CA LEU A 54 12.34 -11.33 -1.42
C LEU A 54 12.66 -12.66 -0.73
N ASN A 55 12.35 -12.78 0.56
CA ASN A 55 12.43 -14.04 1.31
C ASN A 55 11.13 -14.84 1.11
N GLY A 56 11.24 -16.04 0.54
CA GLY A 56 10.06 -16.91 0.32
C GLY A 56 9.10 -16.38 -0.75
N ARG A 57 9.66 -15.83 -1.85
CA ARG A 57 8.97 -15.25 -3.01
C ARG A 57 7.59 -15.85 -3.27
N GLN A 58 6.59 -14.98 -3.32
CA GLN A 58 5.21 -15.33 -3.60
C GLN A 58 4.72 -14.63 -4.87
N SER A 59 3.76 -15.24 -5.56
CA SER A 59 3.10 -14.60 -6.70
C SER A 59 2.37 -13.32 -6.26
N ALA A 60 2.24 -12.36 -7.18
CA ALA A 60 1.48 -11.13 -6.93
C ALA A 60 0.03 -11.42 -6.52
N ILE A 61 -0.58 -12.49 -7.06
CA ILE A 61 -1.94 -12.92 -6.71
C ILE A 61 -2.01 -13.33 -5.24
N ASN A 62 -1.07 -14.16 -4.78
CA ASN A 62 -1.04 -14.62 -3.39
C ASN A 62 -0.78 -13.46 -2.43
N LEU A 63 0.13 -12.55 -2.78
CA LEU A 63 0.42 -11.36 -1.98
C LEU A 63 -0.79 -10.44 -1.88
N LYS A 64 -1.47 -10.19 -3.01
CA LYS A 64 -2.69 -9.39 -3.06
C LYS A 64 -3.78 -9.98 -2.15
N GLN A 65 -3.99 -11.30 -2.20
CA GLN A 65 -4.96 -11.98 -1.34
C GLN A 65 -4.56 -11.95 0.13
N LYS A 66 -3.30 -12.30 0.44
CA LYS A 66 -2.77 -12.38 1.80
C LYS A 66 -2.82 -11.03 2.54
N HIS A 67 -2.50 -9.95 1.83
CA HIS A 67 -2.47 -8.59 2.39
C HIS A 67 -3.74 -7.79 2.08
N GLN A 68 -4.76 -8.44 1.49
CA GLN A 68 -6.05 -7.82 1.16
C GLN A 68 -5.91 -6.51 0.35
N CYS A 69 -4.91 -6.45 -0.54
CA CYS A 69 -4.63 -5.26 -1.33
C CYS A 69 -5.71 -5.04 -2.40
N GLN A 70 -6.18 -3.80 -2.55
CA GLN A 70 -7.00 -3.42 -3.71
C GLN A 70 -6.12 -3.34 -4.98
N VAL A 71 -4.94 -2.73 -4.85
CA VAL A 71 -3.90 -2.62 -5.88
C VAL A 71 -2.56 -3.06 -5.30
N LEU A 72 -1.74 -3.75 -6.11
CA LEU A 72 -0.40 -4.17 -5.75
C LEU A 72 0.53 -3.87 -6.93
N THR A 73 1.70 -3.28 -6.64
CA THR A 73 2.76 -3.03 -7.62
C THR A 73 4.11 -3.45 -7.05
N SER A 74 5.07 -3.78 -7.93
CA SER A 74 6.47 -3.84 -7.54
C SER A 74 6.96 -2.45 -7.11
N ALA A 75 7.89 -2.44 -6.17
CA ALA A 75 8.51 -1.23 -5.65
C ALA A 75 10.00 -1.22 -6.00
N GLY A 76 10.88 -1.01 -5.02
CA GLY A 76 12.33 -0.89 -5.20
C GLY A 76 13.02 -2.07 -5.89
N PHE A 77 14.33 -1.93 -6.05
CA PHE A 77 15.16 -2.86 -6.81
C PHE A 77 15.79 -3.93 -5.92
N TYR A 78 16.20 -5.04 -6.53
CA TYR A 78 16.86 -6.14 -5.84
C TYR A 78 17.93 -6.79 -6.74
N ASP A 79 18.89 -7.47 -6.11
CA ASP A 79 20.00 -8.11 -6.81
C ASP A 79 19.72 -9.59 -7.17
N THR A 80 20.71 -10.23 -7.81
CA THR A 80 20.64 -11.64 -8.19
C THR A 80 20.60 -12.61 -7.00
N GLU A 81 20.98 -12.14 -5.81
CA GLU A 81 20.95 -12.89 -4.55
C GLU A 81 19.66 -12.63 -3.75
N ASN A 82 18.70 -11.91 -4.35
CA ASN A 82 17.42 -11.54 -3.76
C ASN A 82 17.57 -10.64 -2.53
N GLN A 83 18.56 -9.75 -2.52
CA GLN A 83 18.68 -8.68 -1.53
C GLN A 83 18.20 -7.37 -2.10
N HIS A 84 17.65 -6.50 -1.25
CA HIS A 84 17.26 -5.14 -1.68
C HIS A 84 18.49 -4.35 -2.13
N LEU A 85 18.36 -3.64 -3.24
CA LEU A 85 19.35 -2.70 -3.74
C LEU A 85 18.99 -1.29 -3.29
N GLY A 86 19.82 -0.73 -2.41
CA GLY A 86 19.58 0.58 -1.80
C GLY A 86 18.83 0.50 -0.47
N TRP A 87 18.50 1.67 0.05
CA TRP A 87 17.78 1.80 1.31
C TRP A 87 16.39 1.17 1.21
N PHE A 88 16.00 0.38 2.21
CA PHE A 88 14.66 -0.20 2.29
C PHE A 88 14.22 -0.26 3.75
N GLN A 89 13.06 0.29 4.06
CA GLN A 89 12.54 0.43 5.40
C GLN A 89 11.07 0.03 5.48
N VAL A 90 10.74 -0.81 6.46
CA VAL A 90 9.39 -1.34 6.67
C VAL A 90 9.02 -1.26 8.14
N ASN A 91 7.87 -0.66 8.45
CA ASN A 91 7.36 -0.46 9.81
C ASN A 91 8.40 0.19 10.75
N GLY A 92 9.14 1.18 10.25
CA GLY A 92 10.20 1.86 11.01
C GLY A 92 11.51 1.07 11.17
N ILE A 93 11.62 -0.14 10.61
CA ILE A 93 12.81 -0.98 10.68
C ILE A 93 13.57 -0.87 9.36
N GLU A 94 14.84 -0.43 9.44
CA GLU A 94 15.74 -0.47 8.30
C GLU A 94 16.11 -1.94 7.99
N ILE A 95 15.79 -2.37 6.78
CA ILE A 95 16.10 -3.71 6.27
C ILE A 95 17.44 -3.70 5.55
N THR A 96 17.66 -2.69 4.70
CA THR A 96 18.93 -2.47 4.01
C THR A 96 19.33 -0.99 4.09
N PRO A 97 20.63 -0.69 4.23
CA PRO A 97 21.11 0.68 4.28
C PRO A 97 21.08 1.31 2.89
N ARG A 98 21.12 2.66 2.86
CA ARG A 98 21.29 3.40 1.60
C ARG A 98 22.57 3.01 0.87
N GLN A 99 22.50 3.04 -0.45
CA GLN A 99 23.67 2.91 -1.31
C GLN A 99 24.02 4.26 -1.92
N ASN A 100 25.31 4.57 -2.01
CA ASN A 100 25.76 5.79 -2.69
C ASN A 100 25.94 5.49 -4.18
N ASN A 101 24.91 5.72 -4.98
CA ASN A 101 24.94 5.49 -6.42
C ASN A 101 24.18 6.61 -7.15
N ARG A 102 24.82 7.24 -8.15
CA ARG A 102 24.24 8.34 -8.93
C ARG A 102 23.04 7.92 -9.79
N LEU A 103 22.87 6.63 -10.05
CA LEU A 103 21.71 6.09 -10.78
C LEU A 103 20.56 5.72 -9.82
N PHE A 104 20.80 5.82 -8.52
CA PHE A 104 19.87 5.46 -7.44
C PHE A 104 19.89 6.58 -6.40
N ASP A 105 19.40 7.78 -6.75
CA ASP A 105 19.48 8.94 -5.88
C ASP A 105 18.12 9.41 -5.35
N GLY A 106 17.01 8.89 -5.86
CA GLY A 106 15.67 9.18 -5.38
C GLY A 106 15.29 8.35 -4.15
N PHE A 107 14.60 8.97 -3.20
CA PHE A 107 14.04 8.33 -2.02
C PHE A 107 12.55 8.62 -1.91
N LEU A 108 11.75 7.58 -1.68
CA LEU A 108 10.35 7.69 -1.28
C LEU A 108 10.24 7.31 0.19
N SER A 109 9.61 8.15 0.99
CA SER A 109 9.34 7.90 2.41
C SER A 109 7.88 8.16 2.73
N ILE A 110 7.28 7.31 3.57
CA ILE A 110 5.91 7.46 4.05
C ILE A 110 5.95 7.50 5.57
N SER A 111 5.36 8.53 6.18
CA SER A 111 5.30 8.66 7.64
C SER A 111 4.10 9.50 8.04
N SER A 112 3.31 9.01 8.99
CA SER A 112 2.17 9.75 9.56
C SER A 112 1.22 10.33 8.50
N GLY A 113 0.90 9.53 7.48
CA GLY A 113 0.01 9.94 6.39
C GLY A 113 0.60 11.01 5.46
N ARG A 114 1.94 11.13 5.39
CA ARG A 114 2.65 12.01 4.45
C ARG A 114 3.59 11.20 3.57
N ILE A 115 3.72 11.62 2.32
CA ILE A 115 4.73 11.11 1.38
C ILE A 115 5.79 12.20 1.19
N ASP A 116 7.05 11.83 1.35
CA ASP A 116 8.20 12.66 1.02
C ASP A 116 8.97 12.00 -0.14
N LEU A 117 9.24 12.79 -1.19
CA LEU A 117 10.15 12.47 -2.28
C LEU A 117 11.36 13.40 -2.18
N ASP A 118 12.56 12.85 -2.02
CA ASP A 118 13.77 13.63 -1.80
C ASP A 118 15.02 12.87 -2.29
N PHE A 119 16.17 13.53 -2.31
CA PHE A 119 17.48 12.96 -2.59
C PHE A 119 18.18 12.43 -1.33
N ARG A 120 17.45 12.34 -0.21
CA ARG A 120 17.93 11.81 1.07
C ARG A 120 16.83 10.97 1.74
N PRO A 121 17.19 9.87 2.41
CA PRO A 121 16.20 9.07 3.14
C PRO A 121 15.69 9.85 4.36
N ARG A 122 14.39 9.75 4.64
CA ARG A 122 13.82 10.23 5.90
C ARG A 122 14.00 9.16 6.97
N LEU A 123 14.96 9.38 7.87
CA LEU A 123 15.18 8.47 8.99
C LEU A 123 13.93 8.39 9.87
N GLY A 124 13.58 7.17 10.30
CA GLY A 124 12.39 6.93 11.12
C GLY A 124 11.05 7.00 10.37
N ALA A 125 11.05 6.99 9.03
CA ALA A 125 9.82 6.83 8.25
C ALA A 125 9.12 5.50 8.59
N GLU A 126 7.80 5.41 8.41
CA GLU A 126 7.12 4.12 8.60
C GLU A 126 7.48 3.16 7.46
N TYR A 127 7.45 3.66 6.24
CA TYR A 127 7.89 2.96 5.04
C TYR A 127 8.88 3.82 4.27
N GLY A 128 9.82 3.19 3.58
CA GLY A 128 10.64 3.91 2.64
C GLY A 128 11.51 3.03 1.77
N LEU A 129 11.91 3.57 0.63
CA LEU A 129 12.78 2.90 -0.31
C LEU A 129 13.62 3.90 -1.10
N GLN A 130 14.83 3.48 -1.45
CA GLN A 130 15.66 4.13 -2.45
C GLN A 130 15.28 3.58 -3.83
N SER A 131 15.12 4.48 -4.78
CA SER A 131 14.76 4.19 -6.16
C SER A 131 15.79 4.78 -7.12
N GLY A 132 15.51 4.64 -8.41
CA GLY A 132 16.26 5.25 -9.50
C GLY A 132 16.06 6.78 -9.57
N PRO A 133 16.32 7.40 -10.75
CA PRO A 133 16.25 8.84 -10.88
C PRO A 133 14.85 9.38 -10.57
N MET A 134 14.79 10.52 -9.88
CA MET A 134 13.55 11.24 -9.65
C MET A 134 13.08 11.88 -10.96
N LEU A 135 11.85 11.58 -11.38
CA LEU A 135 11.34 11.94 -12.71
C LEU A 135 10.63 13.30 -12.76
N VAL A 136 10.22 13.85 -11.62
CA VAL A 136 9.45 15.10 -11.49
C VAL A 136 9.83 15.88 -10.24
#